data_AF-A0A0C9ZAL7-F1
#
_entry.id   AF-A0A0C9ZAL7-F1
#
_cell.length_a   1.000
_cell.length_b   1.000
_cell.length_c   1.000
_cell.angle_alpha   90.00
_cell.angle_beta   90.00
_cell.angle_gamma   90.00
#
_symmetry.space_group_name_H-M   'P 1'
#
loop_
_entity.id
_entity.type
_entity.pdbx_description
1 polymer ?
#
loop_
_entity_poly.entity_id
_entity_poly.type
_entity_poly.pdbx_seq_one_letter_code
_entity_poly.pdbx_strand_id
1 'polypeptide(L)'
;VFDENALPTKRQLLDAASCVVVAENGIRVPFGDLFRDQKTVVIFIRHFWCPLCQDYMFSIANTVDPQVLKQSGINLVIISNGSFNMIKSYRQIFRTPYAVYTDPSSRIYSILGMTMKSVESKAEQRRSSYVRHSRAGGIAMVIANALRVGMPVWEKAGNVTQLGGEFVLGPGMTASYAHRMRSRSSHAPIVRVLTAAGVHVYLRSEKPKPVVSSDPAGRASIVLEADEEQWMEERRQSLARIRERKQARRLGV
;
A
#
# COMPACT_ATOMS: atom_id res chain seq x y z
N VAL A 1 19.29 -11.08 -19.24
CA VAL A 1 18.78 -9.70 -19.08
C VAL A 1 17.78 -9.72 -17.92
N PHE A 2 17.80 -8.74 -17.03
CA PHE A 2 16.83 -8.64 -15.94
C PHE A 2 15.48 -8.19 -16.51
N ASP A 3 14.41 -8.93 -16.22
CA ASP A 3 13.04 -8.56 -16.56
C ASP A 3 12.22 -8.45 -15.28
N GLU A 4 11.78 -7.23 -14.98
CA GLU A 4 10.98 -6.93 -13.79
C GLU A 4 9.60 -7.60 -13.81
N ASN A 5 8.99 -7.81 -14.99
CA ASN A 5 7.61 -8.25 -15.12
C ASN A 5 7.48 -9.69 -15.65
N ALA A 6 8.58 -10.35 -16.01
CA ALA A 6 8.59 -11.75 -16.42
C ALA A 6 7.95 -12.66 -15.35
N LEU A 7 6.95 -13.45 -15.75
CA LEU A 7 6.36 -14.46 -14.87
C LEU A 7 7.42 -15.49 -14.46
N PRO A 8 7.38 -16.00 -13.21
CA PRO A 8 8.22 -17.12 -12.81
C PRO A 8 8.01 -18.31 -13.73
N THR A 9 9.09 -18.98 -14.13
CA THR A 9 8.98 -20.26 -14.83
C THR A 9 8.31 -21.29 -13.92
N LYS A 10 7.71 -22.34 -14.51
CA LYS A 10 7.11 -23.44 -13.75
C LYS A 10 8.08 -24.03 -12.71
N ARG A 11 9.36 -24.16 -13.07
CA ARG A 11 10.42 -24.63 -12.17
C ARG A 11 10.65 -23.67 -11.01
N GLN A 12 10.81 -22.38 -11.27
CA GLN A 12 10.96 -21.39 -10.21
C GLN A 12 9.76 -21.37 -9.26
N LEU A 13 8.54 -21.49 -9.79
CA LEU A 13 7.34 -21.48 -8.96
C LEU A 13 7.27 -22.73 -8.07
N LEU A 14 7.60 -23.92 -8.61
CA LEU A 14 7.68 -25.16 -7.82
C LEU A 14 8.78 -25.09 -6.75
N ASP A 15 9.97 -24.62 -7.13
CA ASP A 15 11.11 -24.48 -6.21
C ASP A 15 10.76 -23.48 -5.09
N ALA A 16 10.14 -22.34 -5.42
CA ALA A 16 9.66 -21.38 -4.43
C ALA A 16 8.57 -21.97 -3.55
N ALA A 17 7.58 -22.68 -4.11
CA ALA A 17 6.48 -23.28 -3.37
C ALA A 17 6.96 -24.30 -2.32
N SER A 18 8.07 -25.00 -2.60
CA SER A 18 8.69 -25.95 -1.66
C SER A 18 9.45 -25.29 -0.51
N CYS A 19 9.75 -23.98 -0.60
CA CYS A 19 10.39 -23.24 0.47
C CYS A 19 9.44 -22.98 1.63
N VAL A 20 10.00 -22.64 2.78
CA VAL A 20 9.24 -22.38 4.02
C VAL A 20 9.27 -20.90 4.33
N VAL A 21 8.10 -20.37 4.71
CA VAL A 21 7.97 -19.07 5.38
C VAL A 21 7.60 -19.26 6.85
N VAL A 22 7.88 -18.27 7.68
CA VAL A 22 7.62 -18.31 9.12
C VAL A 22 6.52 -17.30 9.46
N ALA A 23 5.46 -17.77 10.11
CA ALA A 23 4.36 -16.95 10.58
C ALA A 23 4.72 -16.19 11.88
N GLU A 24 3.85 -15.28 12.31
CA GLU A 24 4.04 -14.46 13.52
C GLU A 24 4.31 -15.28 14.79
N ASN A 25 3.69 -16.46 14.91
CA ASN A 25 3.85 -17.36 16.05
C ASN A 25 5.05 -18.32 15.91
N GLY A 26 5.91 -18.13 14.90
CA GLY A 26 7.05 -19.00 14.64
C GLY A 26 6.71 -20.28 13.87
N ILE A 27 5.44 -20.52 13.53
CA ILE A 27 5.05 -21.70 12.73
C ILE A 27 5.63 -21.59 11.33
N ARG A 28 6.24 -22.70 10.90
CA ARG A 28 6.83 -22.88 9.59
C ARG A 28 5.77 -23.41 8.62
N VAL A 29 5.51 -22.65 7.56
CA VAL A 29 4.48 -22.95 6.56
C VAL A 29 5.13 -23.06 5.18
N PRO A 30 4.85 -24.11 4.38
CA PRO A 30 5.25 -24.14 2.98
C PRO A 30 4.71 -22.93 2.23
N PHE A 31 5.55 -22.25 1.45
CA PHE A 31 5.14 -21.06 0.70
C PHE A 31 4.02 -21.37 -0.29
N GLY A 32 4.03 -22.57 -0.89
CA GLY A 32 2.99 -23.06 -1.78
C GLY A 32 1.59 -23.09 -1.15
N ASP A 33 1.52 -23.28 0.17
CA ASP A 33 0.24 -23.38 0.89
C ASP A 33 -0.47 -22.03 0.96
N LEU A 34 0.27 -20.92 0.85
CA LEU A 34 -0.31 -19.58 0.90
C LEU A 34 -1.23 -19.28 -0.29
N PHE A 35 -1.05 -19.98 -1.42
CA PHE A 35 -1.76 -19.72 -2.67
C PHE A 35 -2.32 -20.99 -3.32
N ARG A 36 -2.31 -22.12 -2.60
CA ARG A 36 -2.78 -23.42 -3.11
C ARG A 36 -4.26 -23.37 -3.50
N ASP A 37 -5.11 -22.92 -2.59
CA ASP A 37 -6.55 -23.02 -2.74
C ASP A 37 -7.19 -21.73 -3.28
N GLN A 38 -6.48 -20.61 -3.13
CA GLN A 38 -7.01 -19.28 -3.41
C GLN A 38 -5.95 -18.41 -4.11
N LYS A 39 -6.42 -17.57 -5.05
CA LYS A 39 -5.58 -16.53 -5.67
C LYS A 39 -5.08 -15.59 -4.59
N THR A 40 -3.77 -15.38 -4.55
CA THR A 40 -3.10 -14.64 -3.49
C THR A 40 -2.17 -13.61 -4.07
N VAL A 41 -2.37 -12.36 -3.66
CA VAL A 41 -1.45 -11.25 -3.85
C VAL A 41 -0.35 -11.39 -2.81
N VAL A 42 0.87 -11.68 -3.26
CA VAL A 42 2.04 -11.85 -2.40
C VAL A 42 2.94 -10.63 -2.56
N ILE A 43 3.14 -9.89 -1.47
CA ILE A 43 3.95 -8.68 -1.44
C ILE A 43 5.24 -8.97 -0.66
N PHE A 44 6.38 -8.96 -1.34
CA PHE A 44 7.69 -9.05 -0.71
C PHE A 44 8.22 -7.66 -0.41
N ILE A 45 8.23 -7.25 0.86
CA ILE A 45 8.91 -6.03 1.30
C ILE A 45 10.42 -6.27 1.43
N ARG A 46 11.19 -5.18 1.43
CA ARG A 46 12.66 -5.26 1.51
C ARG A 46 13.18 -5.69 2.88
N HIS A 47 12.72 -5.05 3.95
CA HIS A 47 13.06 -5.36 5.34
C HIS A 47 12.15 -4.53 6.27
N PHE A 48 12.01 -4.92 7.54
CA PHE A 48 11.06 -4.28 8.47
C PHE A 48 11.40 -2.81 8.81
N TRP A 49 12.68 -2.46 8.77
CA TRP A 49 13.16 -1.10 9.06
C TRP A 49 13.22 -0.19 7.83
N CYS A 50 12.68 -0.62 6.68
CA CYS A 50 12.76 0.15 5.45
C CYS A 50 11.74 1.29 5.43
N PRO A 51 12.14 2.58 5.41
CA PRO A 51 11.17 3.68 5.39
C PRO A 51 10.25 3.64 4.17
N LEU A 52 10.80 3.26 3.01
CA LEU A 52 10.05 3.17 1.76
C LEU A 52 9.05 2.01 1.79
N CYS A 53 9.37 0.89 2.42
CA CYS A 53 8.38 -0.17 2.63
C CYS A 53 7.33 0.24 3.66
N GLN A 54 7.66 1.04 4.68
CA GLN A 54 6.66 1.57 5.60
C GLN A 54 5.69 2.53 4.89
N ASP A 55 6.18 3.42 4.01
CA ASP A 55 5.32 4.25 3.14
C ASP A 55 4.38 3.37 2.28
N TYR A 56 4.93 2.31 1.69
CA TYR A 56 4.14 1.36 0.90
C TYR A 56 3.09 0.63 1.73
N MET A 57 3.44 0.20 2.95
CA MET A 57 2.52 -0.42 3.90
C MET A 57 1.39 0.52 4.34
N PHE A 58 1.67 1.81 4.56
CA PHE A 58 0.63 2.81 4.78
C PHE A 58 -0.27 2.98 3.54
N SER A 59 0.30 2.93 2.33
CA SER A 59 -0.49 2.94 1.10
C SER A 59 -1.43 1.74 1.03
N ILE A 60 -0.95 0.53 1.35
CA ILE A 60 -1.77 -0.69 1.40
C ILE A 60 -2.89 -0.53 2.43
N ALA A 61 -2.57 -0.12 3.65
CA ALA A 61 -3.53 0.02 4.74
C ALA A 61 -4.66 1.03 4.42
N ASN A 62 -4.33 2.10 3.69
CA ASN A 62 -5.30 3.14 3.34
C ASN A 62 -6.12 2.81 2.07
N THR A 63 -5.57 1.98 1.18
CA THR A 63 -6.16 1.74 -0.15
C THR A 63 -6.97 0.45 -0.20
N VAL A 64 -6.50 -0.60 0.47
CA VAL A 64 -7.05 -1.94 0.31
C VAL A 64 -8.10 -2.21 1.40
N ASP A 65 -9.33 -2.47 0.96
CA ASP A 65 -10.41 -2.91 1.84
C ASP A 65 -10.42 -4.44 1.96
N PRO A 66 -10.23 -5.01 3.16
CA PRO A 66 -10.26 -6.47 3.37
C PRO A 66 -11.58 -7.13 2.93
N GLN A 67 -12.71 -6.42 3.01
CA GLN A 67 -13.99 -6.96 2.59
C GLN A 67 -14.06 -7.15 1.07
N VAL A 68 -13.49 -6.21 0.32
CA VAL A 68 -13.42 -6.31 -1.15
C VAL A 68 -12.57 -7.51 -1.57
N LEU A 69 -11.43 -7.73 -0.90
CA LEU A 69 -10.60 -8.90 -1.16
C LEU A 69 -11.34 -10.21 -0.85
N LYS A 70 -12.02 -10.26 0.30
CA LYS A 70 -12.82 -11.43 0.72
C LYS A 70 -13.94 -11.74 -0.27
N GLN A 71 -14.70 -10.73 -0.70
CA GLN A 71 -15.78 -10.88 -1.69
C GLN A 71 -15.25 -11.33 -3.06
N SER A 72 -14.05 -10.89 -3.42
CA SER A 72 -13.39 -11.25 -4.68
C SER A 72 -12.70 -12.62 -4.64
N GLY A 73 -12.75 -13.33 -3.49
CA GLY A 73 -12.05 -14.60 -3.33
C GLY A 73 -10.53 -14.44 -3.50
N ILE A 74 -9.95 -13.29 -3.10
CA ILE A 74 -8.51 -13.01 -3.22
C ILE A 74 -7.91 -12.79 -1.84
N ASN A 75 -6.76 -13.42 -1.60
CA ASN A 75 -5.99 -13.24 -0.38
C ASN A 75 -4.86 -12.22 -0.62
N LEU A 76 -4.41 -11.53 0.43
CA LEU A 76 -3.24 -10.66 0.39
C LEU A 76 -2.33 -11.00 1.57
N VAL A 77 -1.06 -11.27 1.26
CA VAL A 77 -0.04 -11.60 2.26
C VAL A 77 1.21 -10.75 2.05
N ILE A 78 1.88 -10.43 3.14
CA ILE A 78 3.13 -9.66 3.14
C ILE A 78 4.26 -10.58 3.60
N ILE A 79 5.40 -10.54 2.92
CA ILE A 79 6.60 -11.32 3.24
C ILE A 79 7.78 -10.36 3.41
N SER A 80 8.51 -10.54 4.51
CA SER A 80 9.78 -9.86 4.79
C SER A 80 10.91 -10.89 4.88
N ASN A 81 12.17 -10.49 4.70
CA ASN A 81 13.32 -11.37 5.01
C ASN A 81 13.90 -11.15 6.41
N GLY A 82 13.20 -10.41 7.27
CA GLY A 82 13.58 -10.25 8.68
C GLY A 82 13.18 -11.42 9.58
N SER A 83 13.45 -11.27 10.87
CA SER A 83 13.02 -12.20 11.92
C SER A 83 11.50 -12.17 12.09
N PHE A 84 10.89 -13.33 12.32
CA PHE A 84 9.43 -13.42 12.57
C PHE A 84 9.03 -12.68 13.85
N ASN A 85 9.94 -12.52 14.82
CA ASN A 85 9.74 -11.75 16.05
C ASN A 85 9.40 -10.27 15.79
N MET A 86 9.71 -9.76 14.60
CA MET A 86 9.36 -8.40 14.18
C MET A 86 7.91 -8.27 13.71
N ILE A 87 7.24 -9.38 13.35
CA ILE A 87 5.92 -9.36 12.71
C ILE A 87 4.89 -8.68 13.60
N LYS A 88 4.82 -9.04 14.88
CA LYS A 88 3.85 -8.49 15.83
C LYS A 88 3.91 -6.96 15.88
N SER A 89 5.09 -6.40 16.11
CA SER A 89 5.33 -4.95 16.13
C SER A 89 5.01 -4.31 14.77
N TYR A 90 5.39 -4.95 13.67
CA TYR A 90 5.11 -4.43 12.33
C TYR A 90 3.61 -4.36 12.04
N ARG A 91 2.85 -5.42 12.39
CA ARG A 91 1.38 -5.42 12.27
C ARG A 91 0.75 -4.33 13.12
N GLN A 92 1.24 -4.12 14.34
CA GLN A 92 0.75 -3.07 15.25
C GLN A 92 1.03 -1.65 14.71
N ILE A 93 2.12 -1.46 13.96
CA ILE A 93 2.42 -0.16 13.33
C ILE A 93 1.34 0.20 12.31
N PHE A 94 1.04 -0.72 11.39
CA PHE A 94 0.13 -0.46 10.27
C PHE A 94 -1.32 -0.84 10.54
N ARG A 95 -1.61 -1.44 11.70
CA ARG A 95 -2.92 -2.05 12.04
C ARG A 95 -3.41 -2.94 10.90
N THR A 96 -2.48 -3.70 10.31
CA THR A 96 -2.78 -4.46 9.09
C THR A 96 -3.60 -5.72 9.43
N PRO A 97 -4.71 -5.97 8.72
CA PRO A 97 -5.47 -7.20 8.88
C PRO A 97 -4.86 -8.37 8.10
N TYR A 98 -3.96 -8.08 7.17
CA TYR A 98 -3.35 -9.06 6.26
C TYR A 98 -2.33 -9.93 6.98
N ALA A 99 -2.18 -11.19 6.56
CA ALA A 99 -1.17 -12.08 7.12
C ALA A 99 0.24 -11.58 6.75
N VAL A 100 1.17 -11.69 7.70
CA VAL A 100 2.57 -11.32 7.51
C VAL A 100 3.43 -12.53 7.85
N TYR A 101 4.33 -12.87 6.94
CA TYR A 101 5.28 -13.96 7.09
C TYR A 101 6.71 -13.46 6.90
N THR A 102 7.67 -14.32 7.22
CA THR A 102 9.07 -14.08 6.88
C THR A 102 9.71 -15.21 6.10
N ASP A 103 10.62 -14.86 5.19
CA ASP A 103 11.63 -15.76 4.62
C ASP A 103 13.03 -15.27 5.07
N PRO A 104 13.48 -15.62 6.28
CA PRO A 104 14.76 -15.14 6.80
C PRO A 104 15.96 -15.57 5.95
N SER A 105 15.81 -16.64 5.17
CA SER A 105 16.86 -17.15 4.27
C SER A 105 16.95 -16.35 2.96
N SER A 106 15.95 -15.55 2.63
CA SER A 106 15.79 -14.87 1.33
C SER A 106 15.85 -15.84 0.13
N ARG A 107 15.56 -17.13 0.35
CA ARG A 107 15.62 -18.16 -0.71
C ARG A 107 14.51 -17.94 -1.73
N ILE A 108 13.31 -17.58 -1.29
CA ILE A 108 12.18 -17.28 -2.18
C ILE A 108 12.48 -16.01 -2.96
N TYR A 109 13.08 -15.00 -2.32
CA TYR A 109 13.55 -13.79 -2.99
C TYR A 109 14.49 -14.13 -4.16
N SER A 110 15.49 -14.97 -3.90
CA SER A 110 16.45 -15.42 -4.91
C SER A 110 15.79 -16.21 -6.04
N ILE A 111 14.98 -17.24 -5.72
CA ILE A 111 14.32 -18.09 -6.71
C ILE A 111 13.41 -17.28 -7.64
N LEU A 112 12.64 -16.36 -7.07
CA LEU A 112 11.73 -15.52 -7.83
C LEU A 112 12.43 -14.35 -8.53
N GLY A 113 13.75 -14.22 -8.41
CA GLY A 113 14.58 -13.26 -9.16
C GLY A 113 14.64 -11.85 -8.57
N MET A 114 14.27 -11.66 -7.30
CA MET A 114 14.42 -10.37 -6.60
C MET A 114 15.89 -10.12 -6.24
N THR A 115 16.46 -9.02 -6.73
CA THR A 115 17.90 -8.76 -6.66
C THR A 115 18.32 -8.01 -5.39
N MET A 116 19.62 -7.96 -5.14
CA MET A 116 20.24 -7.15 -4.06
C MET A 116 20.78 -5.80 -4.56
N LYS A 117 20.79 -5.58 -5.88
CA LYS A 117 21.40 -4.41 -6.52
C LYS A 117 20.35 -3.70 -7.36
N SER A 118 20.27 -2.38 -7.19
CA SER A 118 19.46 -1.55 -8.07
C SER A 118 19.98 -1.68 -9.51
N VAL A 119 19.05 -1.87 -10.46
CA VAL A 119 19.36 -2.07 -11.89
C VAL A 119 19.08 -0.79 -12.70
N GLU A 120 18.52 0.25 -12.07
CA GLU A 120 18.26 1.55 -12.70
C GLU A 120 19.50 2.45 -12.76
N SER A 121 19.66 3.14 -13.88
CA SER A 121 20.50 4.34 -13.96
C SER A 121 19.84 5.49 -13.20
N LYS A 122 20.62 6.46 -12.68
CA LYS A 122 20.07 7.63 -11.96
C LYS A 122 19.00 8.41 -12.76
N ALA A 123 19.01 8.31 -14.09
CA ALA A 123 18.10 9.02 -14.99
C ALA A 123 16.68 8.42 -15.04
N GLU A 124 16.53 7.13 -14.73
CA GLU A 124 15.23 6.41 -14.81
C GLU A 124 14.46 6.40 -13.48
N GLN A 125 15.01 7.04 -12.45
CA GLN A 125 14.56 6.98 -11.08
C GLN A 125 13.28 7.84 -10.86
N ARG A 126 12.15 7.43 -11.48
CA ARG A 126 10.84 8.04 -11.23
C ARG A 126 10.41 7.69 -9.80
N ARG A 127 10.19 8.72 -8.99
CA ARG A 127 9.74 8.56 -7.59
C ARG A 127 8.35 7.91 -7.61
N SER A 128 8.20 6.73 -7.02
CA SER A 128 6.91 6.03 -7.02
C SER A 128 5.86 6.79 -6.21
N SER A 129 4.60 6.72 -6.64
CA SER A 129 3.48 7.52 -6.11
C SER A 129 3.17 7.26 -4.63
N TYR A 130 3.63 6.13 -4.08
CA TYR A 130 3.45 5.81 -2.67
C TYR A 130 4.47 6.50 -1.75
N VAL A 131 5.59 7.00 -2.27
CA VAL A 131 6.67 7.57 -1.46
C VAL A 131 6.23 8.94 -0.93
N ARG A 132 5.93 9.01 0.37
CA ARG A 132 5.40 10.23 1.01
C ARG A 132 6.48 11.03 1.72
N HIS A 133 7.58 10.39 2.11
CA HIS A 133 8.63 11.06 2.89
C HIS A 133 9.93 11.30 2.11
N SER A 134 10.66 12.32 2.56
CA SER A 134 12.08 12.48 2.23
C SER A 134 12.90 11.41 2.95
N ARG A 135 14.18 11.23 2.58
CA ARG A 135 15.04 10.22 3.21
C ARG A 135 15.15 10.40 4.73
N ALA A 136 15.39 11.64 5.19
CA ALA A 136 15.50 11.95 6.61
C ALA A 136 14.16 11.82 7.34
N GLY A 137 13.08 12.33 6.76
CA GLY A 137 11.74 12.22 7.33
C GLY A 137 11.27 10.76 7.46
N GLY A 138 11.60 9.92 6.48
CA GLY A 138 11.29 8.49 6.52
C GLY A 138 12.03 7.76 7.65
N ILE A 139 13.30 8.09 7.89
CA ILE A 139 14.08 7.50 9.01
C ILE A 139 13.46 7.92 10.35
N ALA A 140 13.16 9.21 10.53
CA ALA A 140 12.52 9.71 11.74
C ALA A 140 11.16 9.02 12.00
N MET A 141 10.36 8.81 10.95
CA MET A 141 9.09 8.08 11.02
C MET A 141 9.28 6.62 11.46
N VAL A 142 10.26 5.91 10.90
CA VAL A 142 10.57 4.51 11.30
C VAL A 142 10.94 4.46 12.79
N ILE A 143 11.79 5.37 13.26
CA ILE A 143 12.21 5.44 14.67
C ILE A 143 11.02 5.73 15.58
N ALA A 144 10.19 6.74 15.24
CA ALA A 144 9.01 7.09 16.01
C ALA A 144 8.02 5.92 16.11
N ASN A 145 7.78 5.22 15.00
CA ASN A 145 6.94 4.02 14.97
C ASN A 145 7.52 2.89 15.81
N ALA A 146 8.83 2.64 15.73
CA ALA A 146 9.52 1.60 16.50
C ALA A 146 9.40 1.85 18.01
N LEU A 147 9.63 3.08 18.47
CA LEU A 147 9.47 3.48 19.87
C LEU A 147 8.01 3.30 20.35
N ARG A 148 7.04 3.71 19.53
CA ARG A 148 5.60 3.65 19.87
C ARG A 148 5.10 2.22 20.14
N VAL A 149 5.68 1.21 19.49
CA VAL A 149 5.22 -0.19 19.61
C VAL A 149 6.20 -1.09 20.36
N GLY A 150 7.28 -0.53 20.92
CA GLY A 150 8.33 -1.32 21.58
C GLY A 150 8.96 -2.35 20.64
N MET A 151 9.27 -1.95 19.40
CA MET A 151 9.81 -2.84 18.39
C MET A 151 11.17 -3.42 18.84
N PRO A 152 11.39 -4.74 18.73
CA PRO A 152 12.60 -5.36 19.26
C PRO A 152 13.82 -4.99 18.40
N VAL A 153 14.63 -4.04 18.88
CA VAL A 153 15.79 -3.50 18.15
C VAL A 153 16.95 -4.50 18.03
N TRP A 154 16.96 -5.54 18.87
CA TRP A 154 17.94 -6.63 18.83
C TRP A 154 17.63 -7.68 17.76
N GLU A 155 16.41 -7.68 17.22
CA GLU A 155 16.00 -8.64 16.21
C GLU A 155 16.48 -8.25 14.81
N LYS A 156 16.77 -9.27 13.99
CA LYS A 156 17.22 -9.03 12.61
C LYS A 156 16.09 -8.44 11.78
N ALA A 157 16.22 -7.17 11.42
CA ALA A 157 15.29 -6.45 10.56
C ALA A 157 15.11 -7.04 9.16
N GLY A 158 16.11 -7.79 8.69
CA GLY A 158 16.26 -8.26 7.32
C GLY A 158 17.53 -7.71 6.66
N ASN A 159 17.89 -8.26 5.51
CA ASN A 159 19.01 -7.78 4.71
C ASN A 159 18.63 -6.44 4.03
N VAL A 160 19.34 -5.37 4.40
CA VAL A 160 19.08 -4.02 3.88
C VAL A 160 19.35 -3.87 2.37
N THR A 161 20.14 -4.75 1.75
CA THR A 161 20.37 -4.69 0.28
C THR A 161 19.27 -5.38 -0.50
N GLN A 162 18.49 -6.26 0.12
CA GLN A 162 17.44 -7.01 -0.56
C GLN A 162 16.39 -6.07 -1.14
N LEU A 163 16.07 -6.24 -2.41
CA LEU A 163 14.92 -5.64 -3.07
C LEU A 163 13.73 -6.59 -2.98
N GLY A 164 12.53 -6.01 -3.05
CA GLY A 164 11.26 -6.70 -2.96
C GLY A 164 10.59 -6.91 -4.32
N GLY A 165 9.30 -7.15 -4.28
CA GLY A 165 8.47 -7.33 -5.46
C GLY A 165 7.05 -7.78 -5.11
N GLU A 166 6.20 -7.86 -6.12
CA GLU A 166 4.80 -8.25 -5.99
C GLU A 166 4.45 -9.34 -7.00
N PHE A 167 3.69 -10.33 -6.55
CA PHE A 167 3.26 -11.44 -7.39
C PHE A 167 1.77 -11.71 -7.16
N VAL A 168 1.06 -12.12 -8.22
CA VAL A 168 -0.27 -12.72 -8.08
C VAL A 168 -0.12 -14.20 -8.41
N LEU A 169 -0.25 -15.02 -7.37
CA LEU A 169 -0.04 -16.46 -7.42
C LEU A 169 -1.35 -17.19 -7.15
N GLY A 170 -1.46 -18.38 -7.71
CA GLY A 170 -2.58 -19.28 -7.46
C GLY A 170 -3.92 -18.87 -8.09
N PRO A 171 -4.96 -19.71 -7.90
CA PRO A 171 -4.90 -20.99 -7.20
C PRO A 171 -3.97 -22.01 -7.87
N GLY A 172 -3.44 -22.95 -7.08
CA GLY A 172 -2.47 -23.94 -7.52
C GLY A 172 -1.12 -23.33 -7.95
N MET A 173 -0.35 -24.08 -8.74
CA MET A 173 0.97 -23.66 -9.23
C MET A 173 0.86 -22.72 -10.44
N THR A 174 0.18 -21.60 -10.26
CA THR A 174 -0.02 -20.58 -11.30
C THR A 174 0.51 -19.22 -10.85
N ALA A 175 0.94 -18.41 -11.81
CA ALA A 175 1.31 -17.01 -11.61
C ALA A 175 0.72 -16.18 -12.76
N SER A 176 -0.05 -15.14 -12.44
CA SER A 176 -0.69 -14.28 -13.43
C SER A 176 -0.12 -12.85 -13.45
N TYR A 177 0.70 -12.51 -12.47
CA TYR A 177 1.40 -11.23 -12.38
C TYR A 177 2.72 -11.38 -11.66
N ALA A 178 3.72 -10.63 -12.11
CA ALA A 178 4.99 -10.46 -11.43
C ALA A 178 5.47 -9.02 -11.59
N HIS A 179 6.03 -8.47 -10.52
CA HIS A 179 6.82 -7.26 -10.54
C HIS A 179 7.99 -7.42 -9.57
N ARG A 180 9.21 -7.17 -10.04
CA ARG A 180 10.42 -7.16 -9.23
C ARG A 180 10.91 -5.73 -9.16
N MET A 181 11.20 -5.27 -7.94
CA MET A 181 11.72 -3.93 -7.75
C MET A 181 13.07 -3.76 -8.47
N ARG A 182 13.18 -2.74 -9.32
CA ARG A 182 14.43 -2.29 -9.95
C ARG A 182 15.29 -1.42 -9.05
N SER A 183 14.71 -0.78 -8.05
CA SER A 183 15.40 0.07 -7.07
C SER A 183 14.73 0.03 -5.70
N ARG A 184 15.26 0.76 -4.72
CA ARG A 184 14.75 0.74 -3.34
C ARG A 184 13.34 1.33 -3.18
N SER A 185 12.87 2.09 -4.17
CA SER A 185 11.59 2.82 -4.16
C SER A 185 10.63 2.38 -5.28
N SER A 186 10.89 1.24 -5.91
CA SER A 186 10.15 0.78 -7.09
C SER A 186 9.19 -0.38 -6.77
N HIS A 187 8.48 -0.33 -5.64
CA HIS A 187 7.32 -1.23 -5.46
C HIS A 187 6.26 -0.89 -6.51
N ALA A 188 5.57 -1.89 -7.06
CA ALA A 188 4.42 -1.63 -7.92
C ALA A 188 3.31 -0.98 -7.10
N PRO A 189 2.62 0.06 -7.62
CA PRO A 189 1.47 0.64 -6.93
C PRO A 189 0.43 -0.44 -6.60
N ILE A 190 -0.03 -0.50 -5.35
CA ILE A 190 -0.91 -1.58 -4.88
C ILE A 190 -2.18 -1.72 -5.72
N VAL A 191 -2.74 -0.60 -6.20
CA VAL A 191 -3.90 -0.59 -7.11
C VAL A 191 -3.60 -1.36 -8.40
N ARG A 192 -2.40 -1.23 -8.98
CA ARG A 192 -2.00 -1.97 -10.19
C ARG A 192 -1.94 -3.47 -9.92
N VAL A 193 -1.39 -3.87 -8.78
CA VAL A 193 -1.28 -5.28 -8.39
C VAL A 193 -2.67 -5.89 -8.16
N LEU A 194 -3.56 -5.15 -7.50
CA LEU A 194 -4.94 -5.58 -7.27
C LEU A 194 -5.74 -5.67 -8.57
N THR A 195 -5.61 -4.70 -9.48
CA THR A 195 -6.21 -4.78 -10.81
C THR A 195 -5.71 -6.01 -11.56
N ALA A 196 -4.40 -6.32 -11.51
CA ALA A 196 -3.85 -7.54 -12.11
C ALA A 196 -4.36 -8.83 -11.46
N ALA A 197 -4.79 -8.78 -10.20
CA ALA A 197 -5.45 -9.90 -9.53
C ALA A 197 -6.93 -10.04 -9.92
N GLY A 198 -7.52 -9.03 -10.56
CA GLY A 198 -8.95 -8.96 -10.90
C GLY A 198 -9.79 -8.15 -9.90
N VAL A 199 -9.17 -7.34 -9.05
CA VAL A 199 -9.85 -6.46 -8.09
C VAL A 199 -9.74 -5.02 -8.55
N HIS A 200 -10.87 -4.42 -8.92
CA HIS A 200 -10.94 -3.00 -9.22
C HIS A 200 -11.11 -2.21 -7.92
N VAL A 201 -10.03 -1.62 -7.43
CA VAL A 201 -10.08 -0.73 -6.27
C VAL A 201 -10.32 0.69 -6.74
N TYR A 202 -11.50 1.22 -6.44
CA TYR A 202 -11.74 2.66 -6.47
C TYR A 202 -11.04 3.26 -5.25
N LEU A 203 -10.15 4.24 -5.45
CA LEU A 203 -9.44 4.91 -4.36
C LEU A 203 -10.46 5.41 -3.33
N ARG A 204 -10.28 5.03 -2.07
CA ARG A 204 -11.15 5.42 -0.95
C ARG A 204 -10.85 6.88 -0.56
N SER A 205 -11.21 7.82 -1.43
CA SER A 205 -11.61 9.22 -1.20
C SER A 205 -11.11 10.09 -2.38
N GLU A 206 -11.95 10.52 -3.32
CA GLU A 206 -12.93 11.62 -3.28
C GLU A 206 -14.28 11.32 -2.58
N LYS A 207 -14.27 10.92 -1.31
CA LYS A 207 -15.48 10.98 -0.50
C LYS A 207 -15.52 12.40 0.07
N PRO A 208 -16.48 13.24 -0.34
CA PRO A 208 -16.56 14.60 0.18
C PRO A 208 -16.62 14.54 1.71
N LYS A 209 -15.80 15.37 2.38
CA LYS A 209 -15.76 15.35 3.84
C LYS A 209 -17.12 15.80 4.37
N PRO A 210 -17.65 15.19 5.44
CA PRO A 210 -18.75 15.78 6.17
C PRO A 210 -18.25 17.06 6.85
N VAL A 211 -18.88 18.19 6.56
CA VAL A 211 -18.64 19.49 7.16
C VAL A 211 -19.89 19.91 7.94
N VAL A 212 -19.68 20.64 9.03
CA VAL A 212 -20.78 21.21 9.81
C VAL A 212 -21.13 22.56 9.22
N SER A 213 -22.26 22.67 8.52
CA SER A 213 -22.76 23.94 8.02
C SER A 213 -23.79 24.51 8.99
N SER A 214 -23.89 25.84 9.04
CA SER A 214 -24.88 26.54 9.85
C SER A 214 -25.75 27.45 8.98
N ASP A 215 -27.07 27.30 9.07
CA ASP A 215 -28.02 28.20 8.42
C ASP A 215 -27.98 29.61 9.08
N PRO A 216 -28.32 30.72 8.39
CA PRO A 216 -28.52 32.06 8.97
C PRO A 216 -29.29 32.15 10.29
N ALA A 217 -30.14 31.18 10.63
CA ALA A 217 -30.80 31.09 11.94
C ALA A 217 -29.92 30.44 13.05
N GLY A 218 -28.66 30.11 12.77
CA GLY A 218 -27.69 29.52 13.69
C GLY A 218 -27.83 28.01 13.90
N ARG A 219 -28.65 27.31 13.09
CA ARG A 219 -28.85 25.85 13.21
C ARG A 219 -27.77 25.09 12.44
N ALA A 220 -27.04 24.23 13.14
CA ALA A 220 -25.99 23.41 12.56
C ALA A 220 -26.53 22.06 12.02
N SER A 221 -26.07 21.66 10.84
CA SER A 221 -26.32 20.34 10.25
C SER A 221 -25.06 19.77 9.61
N ILE A 222 -24.99 18.44 9.50
CA ILE A 222 -23.89 17.76 8.83
C ILE A 222 -24.25 17.64 7.35
N VAL A 223 -23.43 18.23 6.48
CA VAL A 223 -23.56 18.19 5.02
C VAL A 223 -22.25 17.78 4.38
N LEU A 224 -22.29 17.34 3.12
CA LEU A 224 -21.10 17.01 2.37
C LEU A 224 -20.41 18.29 1.88
N GLU A 225 -19.07 18.33 1.89
CA GLU A 225 -18.24 19.47 1.48
C GLU A 225 -18.60 19.99 0.08
N ALA A 226 -18.88 19.10 -0.86
CA ALA A 226 -19.30 19.46 -2.22
C ALA A 226 -20.67 20.16 -2.26
N ASP A 227 -21.60 19.74 -1.40
CA ASP A 227 -22.93 20.36 -1.30
C ASP A 227 -22.83 21.74 -0.65
N GLU A 228 -21.94 21.91 0.34
CA GLU A 228 -21.67 23.20 0.98
C GLU A 228 -20.99 24.19 0.04
N GLU A 229 -20.00 23.75 -0.75
CA GLU A 229 -19.34 24.59 -1.76
C GLU A 229 -20.32 25.08 -2.83
N GLN A 230 -21.19 24.20 -3.33
CA GLN A 230 -22.25 24.56 -4.27
C GLN A 230 -23.21 25.57 -3.65
N TRP A 231 -23.68 25.33 -2.42
CA TRP A 231 -24.57 26.25 -1.71
C TRP A 231 -23.94 27.64 -1.48
N MET A 232 -22.66 27.69 -1.12
CA MET A 232 -21.92 28.94 -0.92
C MET A 232 -21.75 29.71 -2.23
N GLU A 233 -21.54 29.02 -3.33
CA GLU A 233 -21.43 29.62 -4.66
C GLU A 233 -22.75 30.22 -5.15
N GLU A 234 -23.87 29.50 -4.99
CA GLU A 234 -25.21 30.03 -5.28
C GLU A 234 -25.52 31.28 -4.45
N ARG A 235 -25.09 31.31 -3.19
CA ARG A 235 -25.20 32.49 -2.32
C ARG A 235 -24.37 33.65 -2.83
N ARG A 236 -23.12 33.42 -3.24
CA ARG A 236 -22.24 34.47 -3.82
C ARG A 236 -22.89 35.07 -5.07
N GLN A 237 -23.44 34.24 -5.95
CA GLN A 237 -24.13 34.67 -7.15
C GLN A 237 -25.44 35.41 -6.85
N SER A 238 -26.21 34.95 -5.85
CA SER A 238 -27.42 35.64 -5.39
C SER A 238 -27.10 37.03 -4.82
N LEU A 239 -26.07 37.14 -3.98
CA LEU A 239 -25.62 38.41 -3.41
C LEU A 239 -25.10 39.37 -4.48
N ALA A 240 -24.39 38.86 -5.50
CA ALA A 240 -23.96 39.65 -6.64
C ALA A 240 -25.16 40.24 -7.40
N ARG A 241 -26.16 39.41 -7.74
CA ARG A 241 -27.41 39.85 -8.38
C ARG A 241 -28.16 40.90 -7.56
N ILE A 242 -28.21 40.76 -6.24
CA ILE A 242 -28.84 41.74 -5.34
C ILE A 242 -28.05 43.05 -5.33
N ARG A 243 -26.70 42.99 -5.31
CA ARG A 243 -25.84 44.19 -5.35
C ARG A 243 -25.99 44.94 -6.67
N GLU A 244 -26.01 44.23 -7.80
CA GLU A 244 -26.25 44.80 -9.13
C GLU A 244 -27.62 45.48 -9.20
N ARG A 245 -28.69 44.82 -8.75
CA ARG A 245 -30.04 45.42 -8.67
C ARG A 245 -30.09 46.68 -7.79
N LYS A 246 -29.35 46.68 -6.68
CA LYS A 246 -29.24 47.87 -5.80
C LYS A 246 -28.41 48.99 -6.44
N GLN A 247 -27.37 48.66 -7.21
CA GLN A 247 -26.58 49.64 -7.95
C GLN A 247 -27.38 50.26 -9.11
N ALA A 248 -28.11 49.46 -9.89
CA ALA A 248 -29.00 49.95 -10.96
C ALA A 248 -30.04 50.94 -10.40
N ARG A 249 -30.71 50.57 -9.30
CA ARG A 249 -31.64 51.45 -8.57
C ARG A 249 -31.02 52.75 -8.05
N ARG A 250 -29.72 52.75 -7.72
CA ARG A 250 -28.99 53.96 -7.27
C ARG A 250 -28.53 54.85 -8.43
N LEU A 251 -28.35 54.26 -9.61
CA LEU A 251 -27.94 54.97 -10.84
C LEU A 251 -29.13 55.44 -11.69
N GLY A 252 -30.37 55.18 -11.25
CA GLY A 252 -31.58 55.66 -11.91
C GLY A 252 -31.93 54.94 -13.22
N VAL A 253 -31.46 53.70 -13.39
CA VAL A 253 -31.85 52.78 -14.48
C VAL A 253 -32.71 51.65 -13.93
#